data_AF-A0A2Z3YNP0-F1
#
_entry.id   AF-A0A2Z3YNP0-F1
#
_cell.length_a   1.000
_cell.length_b   1.000
_cell.length_c   1.000
_cell.angle_alpha   90.00
_cell.angle_beta   90.00
_cell.angle_gamma   90.00
#
_symmetry.space_group_name_H-M   'P 1'
#
loop_
_entity.id
_entity.type
_entity.pdbx_description
1 polymer ?
#
loop_
_entity_poly.entity_id
_entity_poly.type
_entity_poly.pdbx_seq_one_letter_code
_entity_poly.pdbx_strand_id
1 'polypeptide(L)'
;MANHTTLLEPRRPELRSGATTHHVTTVAAPRRPVTGAAPEVNPAVAPAVTEPLLREALGTTLRAFREDSRRTLRDLAVAASVSPGYLSELERGRKEVSSELLASICHALGVQVSTVILEAAEMMAFDVAAAELAAGMDSNRTDRVH
;
A
#
# COMPACT_ATOMS: atom_id res chain seq x y z
N MET A 1 18.20 37.22 63.19
CA MET A 1 19.44 36.42 63.17
C MET A 1 19.43 35.58 61.91
N ALA A 2 20.43 35.75 61.06
CA ALA A 2 20.59 35.05 59.78
C ALA A 2 21.11 33.62 59.97
N ASN A 3 20.97 32.81 58.91
CA ASN A 3 21.82 31.69 58.43
C ASN A 3 20.95 30.50 57.99
N HIS A 4 21.17 29.81 56.87
CA HIS A 4 22.02 30.00 55.70
C HIS A 4 21.52 29.01 54.64
N THR A 5 21.53 29.44 53.37
CA THR A 5 21.36 28.69 52.11
C THR A 5 21.93 27.27 52.10
N THR A 6 21.22 26.31 51.47
CA THR A 6 21.73 25.46 50.35
C THR A 6 20.58 24.72 49.66
N LEU A 7 20.33 25.10 48.40
CA LEU A 7 19.59 24.33 47.40
C LEU A 7 20.37 23.06 47.07
N LEU A 8 19.75 21.88 47.19
CA LEU A 8 20.28 20.63 46.66
C LEU A 8 19.44 20.21 45.45
N GLU A 9 20.01 20.36 44.26
CA GLU A 9 19.40 19.93 43.00
C GLU A 9 19.20 18.40 42.94
N PRO A 10 18.17 17.93 42.21
CA PRO A 10 17.93 16.50 42.04
C PRO A 10 18.94 15.90 41.05
N ARG A 11 19.72 14.91 41.53
CA ARG A 11 20.63 14.12 40.70
C ARG A 11 19.85 13.25 39.72
N ARG A 12 19.95 13.56 38.43
CA ARG A 12 19.56 12.66 37.34
C ARG A 12 20.59 11.52 37.22
N PRO A 13 20.17 10.25 37.15
CA PRO A 13 21.08 9.15 36.85
C PRO A 13 21.33 9.08 35.33
N GLU A 14 22.61 9.15 34.96
CA GLU A 14 23.11 8.90 33.61
C GLU A 14 23.01 7.40 33.28
N LEU A 15 22.02 7.00 32.49
CA LEU A 15 22.04 5.70 31.84
C LEU A 15 22.86 5.79 30.54
N ARG A 16 24.17 5.51 30.68
CA ARG A 16 24.95 4.95 29.58
C ARG A 16 24.46 3.52 29.32
N SER A 17 23.79 3.31 28.20
CA SER A 17 23.59 1.97 27.63
C SER A 17 24.00 2.00 26.17
N GLY A 18 25.11 1.32 25.88
CA GLY A 18 25.54 1.07 24.50
C GLY A 18 24.54 0.16 23.79
N ALA A 19 24.25 0.47 22.54
CA ALA A 19 23.54 -0.40 21.63
C ALA A 19 24.17 -0.25 20.23
N THR A 20 25.16 -1.12 20.01
CA THR A 20 25.48 -1.85 18.78
C THR A 20 25.11 -1.20 17.45
N THR A 21 26.11 -0.69 16.75
CA THR A 21 26.12 -0.51 15.29
C THR A 21 25.88 -1.88 14.63
N HIS A 22 24.71 -2.10 14.05
CA HIS A 22 24.49 -3.22 13.12
C HIS A 22 25.18 -2.91 11.80
N HIS A 23 26.42 -3.36 11.63
CA HIS A 23 27.05 -3.44 10.31
C HIS A 23 26.34 -4.53 9.49
N VAL A 24 25.61 -4.12 8.45
CA VAL A 24 25.16 -5.04 7.40
C VAL A 24 26.38 -5.41 6.56
N THR A 25 26.95 -6.59 6.81
CA THR A 25 27.92 -7.20 5.91
C THR A 25 27.17 -7.95 4.82
N THR A 26 27.15 -7.41 3.61
CA THR A 26 26.70 -8.13 2.41
C THR A 26 27.66 -9.28 2.14
N VAL A 27 27.24 -10.51 2.45
CA VAL A 27 27.91 -11.72 1.94
C VAL A 27 27.47 -11.88 0.48
N ALA A 28 28.38 -11.57 -0.44
CA ALA A 28 28.21 -11.84 -1.85
C ALA A 28 28.35 -13.35 -2.11
N ALA A 29 27.22 -14.04 -2.30
CA ALA A 29 27.20 -15.43 -2.75
C ALA A 29 27.56 -15.52 -4.25
N PRO A 30 28.30 -16.56 -4.70
CA PRO A 30 28.63 -16.74 -6.11
C PRO A 30 27.37 -17.07 -6.91
N ARG A 31 26.99 -16.19 -7.85
CA ARG A 31 25.90 -16.43 -8.80
C ARG A 31 26.33 -17.50 -9.81
N ARG A 32 25.70 -18.68 -9.78
CA ARG A 32 25.79 -19.65 -10.88
C ARG A 32 25.15 -19.06 -12.14
N PRO A 33 25.69 -19.30 -13.35
CA PRO A 33 25.05 -18.89 -14.58
C PRO A 33 23.75 -19.67 -14.74
N VAL A 34 22.62 -18.96 -14.72
CA VAL A 34 21.33 -19.51 -15.15
C VAL A 34 21.36 -19.59 -16.67
N THR A 35 21.80 -20.73 -17.20
CA THR A 35 21.57 -21.12 -18.58
C THR A 35 20.21 -21.81 -18.62
N GLY A 36 19.16 -21.03 -18.81
CA GLY A 36 17.79 -21.50 -18.95
C GLY A 36 16.96 -20.35 -19.49
N ALA A 37 16.43 -20.54 -20.69
CA ALA A 37 15.71 -19.56 -21.48
C ALA A 37 14.71 -18.74 -20.65
N ALA A 38 14.83 -17.40 -20.72
CA ALA A 38 13.73 -16.53 -20.39
C ALA A 38 12.52 -16.95 -21.24
N PRO A 39 11.29 -16.96 -20.71
CA PRO A 39 10.13 -17.15 -21.56
C PRO A 39 10.09 -15.95 -22.52
N GLU A 40 10.31 -16.20 -23.81
CA GLU A 40 9.98 -15.23 -24.87
C GLU A 40 8.50 -14.91 -24.73
N VAL A 41 8.21 -13.67 -24.30
CA VAL A 41 6.87 -13.13 -24.26
C VAL A 41 6.42 -12.97 -25.71
N ASN A 42 5.70 -13.96 -26.23
CA ASN A 42 5.11 -13.93 -27.56
C ASN A 42 4.00 -12.85 -27.58
N PRO A 43 4.10 -11.76 -28.36
CA PRO A 43 3.16 -10.65 -28.30
C PRO A 43 1.85 -10.90 -29.08
N ALA A 44 1.55 -12.14 -29.47
CA ALA A 44 0.33 -12.50 -30.18
C ALA A 44 -0.57 -13.39 -29.30
N VAL A 45 -1.15 -12.80 -28.24
CA VAL A 45 -2.30 -13.38 -27.53
C VAL A 45 -3.40 -12.31 -27.48
N ALA A 46 -4.63 -12.75 -27.70
CA ALA A 46 -5.89 -12.01 -27.72
C ALA A 46 -6.06 -11.05 -26.51
N PRO A 47 -7.01 -10.08 -26.53
CA PRO A 47 -6.91 -8.83 -25.78
C PRO A 47 -6.52 -9.10 -24.34
N ALA A 48 -5.31 -8.67 -23.98
CA ALA A 48 -4.77 -8.87 -22.65
C ALA A 48 -5.73 -8.20 -21.66
N VAL A 49 -6.48 -9.02 -20.93
CA VAL A 49 -7.27 -8.58 -19.78
C VAL A 49 -6.26 -7.92 -18.86
N THR A 50 -6.30 -6.59 -18.83
CA THR A 50 -5.32 -5.83 -18.05
C THR A 50 -5.79 -5.90 -16.62
N GLU A 51 -5.14 -6.75 -15.83
CA GLU A 51 -5.39 -6.83 -14.41
C GLU A 51 -5.18 -5.43 -13.80
N PRO A 52 -6.17 -4.90 -13.05
CA PRO A 52 -6.06 -3.58 -12.45
C PRO A 52 -4.88 -3.55 -11.49
N LEU A 53 -4.25 -2.37 -11.36
CA LEU A 53 -3.06 -2.27 -10.52
C LEU A 53 -3.46 -2.25 -9.05
N LEU A 54 -2.66 -2.87 -8.19
CA LEU A 54 -2.95 -2.97 -6.76
C LEU A 54 -3.26 -1.60 -6.13
N ARG A 55 -2.55 -0.55 -6.53
CA ARG A 55 -2.80 0.82 -6.03
C ARG A 55 -4.18 1.37 -6.39
N GLU A 56 -4.76 0.95 -7.52
CA GLU A 56 -6.09 1.39 -7.97
C GLU A 56 -7.17 0.68 -7.15
N ALA A 57 -7.02 -0.62 -6.94
CA ALA A 57 -7.89 -1.40 -6.08
C ALA A 57 -7.83 -0.92 -4.61
N LEU A 58 -6.63 -0.70 -4.09
CA LEU A 58 -6.42 -0.13 -2.75
C LEU A 58 -7.05 1.26 -2.62
N GLY A 59 -6.84 2.14 -3.61
CA GLY A 59 -7.39 3.49 -3.61
C GLY A 59 -8.92 3.49 -3.53
N THR A 60 -9.55 2.68 -4.37
CA THR A 60 -11.01 2.55 -4.42
C THR A 60 -11.58 1.94 -3.14
N THR A 61 -10.92 0.90 -2.62
CA THR A 61 -11.31 0.23 -1.36
C THR A 61 -11.21 1.18 -0.16
N LEU A 62 -10.10 1.89 -0.02
CA LEU A 62 -9.92 2.86 1.07
C LEU A 62 -10.92 4.01 1.01
N ARG A 63 -11.27 4.44 -0.19
CA ARG A 63 -12.33 5.43 -0.41
C ARG A 63 -13.68 4.91 0.08
N ALA A 64 -14.04 3.66 -0.25
CA ALA A 64 -15.29 3.04 0.19
C ALA A 64 -15.36 3.00 1.73
N PHE A 65 -14.31 2.49 2.40
CA PHE A 65 -14.23 2.50 3.87
C PHE A 65 -14.38 3.90 4.47
N ARG A 66 -13.77 4.93 3.85
CA ARG A 66 -13.91 6.31 4.32
C ARG A 66 -15.35 6.82 4.19
N GLU A 67 -16.00 6.56 3.05
CA GLU A 67 -17.37 6.97 2.77
C GLU A 67 -18.37 6.25 3.70
N ASP A 68 -18.18 4.95 3.95
CA ASP A 68 -18.97 4.16 4.91
C ASP A 68 -18.80 4.65 6.35
N SER A 69 -17.58 5.08 6.69
CA SER A 69 -17.29 5.72 7.99
C SER A 69 -17.84 7.15 8.09
N ARG A 70 -18.46 7.68 7.03
CA ARG A 70 -18.97 9.07 6.92
C ARG A 70 -17.92 10.13 7.25
N ARG A 71 -16.64 9.87 6.95
CA ARG A 71 -15.55 10.82 7.20
C ARG A 71 -15.21 11.60 5.93
N THR A 72 -14.91 12.89 6.08
CA THR A 72 -14.42 13.66 4.95
C THR A 72 -12.98 13.27 4.62
N LEU A 73 -12.57 13.51 3.36
CA LEU A 73 -11.19 13.29 2.93
C LEU A 73 -10.19 14.08 3.80
N ARG A 74 -10.52 15.32 4.17
CA ARG A 74 -9.67 16.14 5.04
C ARG A 74 -9.54 15.54 6.44
N ASP A 75 -10.63 15.07 7.04
CA ASP A 75 -10.60 14.49 8.39
C ASP A 75 -9.76 13.22 8.43
N LEU A 76 -9.88 12.36 7.42
CA LEU A 76 -9.06 11.15 7.33
C LEU A 76 -7.58 11.51 7.10
N ALA A 77 -7.29 12.45 6.21
CA ALA A 77 -5.91 12.87 5.93
C ALA A 77 -5.20 13.39 7.18
N VAL A 78 -5.89 14.21 7.98
CA VAL A 78 -5.37 14.68 9.28
C VAL A 78 -5.14 13.53 10.24
N ALA A 79 -6.11 12.61 10.38
CA ALA A 79 -5.98 11.47 11.29
C ALA A 79 -4.85 10.50 10.89
N ALA A 80 -4.61 10.33 9.59
CA ALA A 80 -3.54 9.49 9.06
C ALA A 80 -2.19 10.22 8.91
N SER A 81 -2.10 11.49 9.34
CA SER A 81 -0.89 12.33 9.25
C SER A 81 -0.36 12.51 7.81
N VAL A 82 -1.26 12.66 6.83
CA VAL A 82 -0.92 12.92 5.43
C VAL A 82 -1.59 14.17 4.88
N SER A 83 -1.12 14.66 3.74
CA SER A 83 -1.78 15.77 3.06
C SER A 83 -3.10 15.30 2.40
N PRO A 84 -4.15 16.13 2.39
CA PRO A 84 -5.37 15.84 1.64
C PRO A 84 -5.11 15.61 0.15
N GLY A 85 -4.17 16.34 -0.44
CA GLY A 85 -3.77 16.13 -1.84
C GLY A 85 -3.21 14.73 -2.09
N TYR A 86 -2.33 14.25 -1.21
CA TYR A 86 -1.77 12.90 -1.31
C TYR A 86 -2.86 11.83 -1.16
N LEU A 87 -3.71 11.92 -0.13
CA LEU A 87 -4.81 10.97 0.08
C LEU A 87 -5.76 10.95 -1.12
N SER A 88 -6.02 12.10 -1.73
CA SER A 88 -6.86 12.21 -2.91
C SER A 88 -6.25 11.53 -4.14
N GLU A 89 -4.93 11.67 -4.37
CA GLU A 89 -4.24 10.94 -5.43
C GLU A 89 -4.24 9.43 -5.18
N LEU A 90 -4.09 9.03 -3.92
CA LEU A 90 -4.12 7.64 -3.49
C LEU A 90 -5.50 7.01 -3.72
N GLU A 91 -6.60 7.67 -3.33
CA GLU A 91 -7.97 7.19 -3.56
C GLU A 91 -8.34 7.05 -5.05
N ARG A 92 -7.57 7.69 -5.94
CA ARG A 92 -7.71 7.56 -7.39
C ARG A 92 -6.72 6.58 -8.02
N GLY A 93 -5.94 5.87 -7.21
CA GLY A 93 -4.94 4.92 -7.70
C GLY A 93 -3.76 5.58 -8.43
N ARG A 94 -3.47 6.87 -8.18
CA ARG A 94 -2.36 7.58 -8.84
C ARG A 94 -1.05 7.55 -8.07
N LYS A 95 -1.07 7.05 -6.83
CA LYS A 95 0.10 6.92 -5.96
C LYS A 95 0.21 5.52 -5.42
N GLU A 96 1.45 5.01 -5.42
CA GLU A 96 1.82 3.85 -4.64
C GLU A 96 1.77 4.21 -3.14
N VAL A 97 1.40 3.24 -2.32
CA VAL A 97 1.31 3.37 -0.87
C VAL A 97 2.36 2.47 -0.22
N SER A 98 3.11 3.00 0.76
CA SER A 98 3.99 2.15 1.58
C SER A 98 3.17 1.34 2.58
N SER A 99 3.71 0.24 3.06
CA SER A 99 3.04 -0.59 4.08
C SER A 99 2.76 0.18 5.37
N GLU A 100 3.68 1.05 5.81
CA GLU A 100 3.51 1.90 6.99
C GLU A 100 2.39 2.93 6.79
N LEU A 101 2.32 3.53 5.61
CA LEU A 101 1.29 4.51 5.31
C LEU A 101 -0.09 3.86 5.19
N LEU A 102 -0.17 2.70 4.54
CA LEU A 102 -1.39 1.91 4.49
C LEU A 102 -1.86 1.56 5.91
N ALA A 103 -0.95 1.14 6.79
CA ALA A 103 -1.27 0.86 8.19
C ALA A 103 -1.78 2.11 8.93
N SER A 104 -1.18 3.29 8.71
CA SER A 104 -1.64 4.56 9.29
C SER A 104 -3.07 4.91 8.87
N ILE A 105 -3.38 4.78 7.58
CA ILE A 105 -4.72 5.05 7.03
C ILE A 105 -5.74 4.05 7.58
N CYS A 106 -5.41 2.75 7.59
CA CYS A 106 -6.28 1.70 8.14
C CYS A 106 -6.56 1.92 9.64
N HIS A 107 -5.52 2.27 10.40
CA HIS A 107 -5.66 2.63 11.81
C HIS A 107 -6.59 3.83 12.01
N ALA A 108 -6.43 4.88 11.19
CA ALA A 108 -7.30 6.05 11.24
C ALA A 108 -8.76 5.70 10.88
N LEU A 109 -8.99 4.74 9.98
CA LEU A 109 -10.31 4.23 9.61
C LEU A 109 -10.89 3.24 10.62
N GLY A 110 -10.09 2.71 11.56
CA GLY A 110 -10.53 1.68 12.50
C GLY A 110 -10.69 0.30 11.86
N VAL A 111 -9.99 0.02 10.76
CA VAL A 111 -10.06 -1.26 10.02
C VAL A 111 -8.70 -1.95 9.99
N GLN A 112 -8.70 -3.26 9.76
CA GLN A 112 -7.47 -4.05 9.65
C GLN A 112 -6.93 -3.99 8.21
N VAL A 113 -5.59 -3.94 8.07
CA VAL A 113 -4.93 -3.96 6.76
C VAL A 113 -5.29 -5.21 5.96
N SER A 114 -5.39 -6.37 6.61
CA SER A 114 -5.79 -7.63 5.96
C SER A 114 -7.18 -7.54 5.32
N THR A 115 -8.15 -6.91 6.00
CA THR A 115 -9.50 -6.69 5.46
C THR A 115 -9.45 -5.84 4.19
N VAL A 116 -8.72 -4.72 4.23
CA VAL A 116 -8.57 -3.83 3.07
C VAL A 116 -7.90 -4.56 1.90
N ILE A 117 -6.88 -5.37 2.16
CA ILE A 117 -6.18 -6.15 1.12
C ILE A 117 -7.09 -7.21 0.52
N LEU A 118 -7.89 -7.91 1.33
CA LEU A 118 -8.86 -8.90 0.85
C LEU A 118 -9.90 -8.26 -0.05
N GLU A 119 -10.50 -7.14 0.37
CA GLU A 119 -11.50 -6.43 -0.45
C GLU A 119 -10.90 -5.86 -1.74
N ALA A 120 -9.67 -5.34 -1.68
CA ALA A 120 -8.97 -4.89 -2.87
C ALA A 120 -8.71 -6.05 -3.85
N ALA A 121 -8.28 -7.21 -3.34
CA ALA A 121 -8.06 -8.39 -4.18
C ALA A 121 -9.36 -8.92 -4.80
N GLU A 122 -10.46 -8.91 -4.04
CA GLU A 122 -11.80 -9.26 -4.56
C GLU A 122 -12.21 -8.32 -5.68
N MET A 123 -12.06 -7.00 -5.51
CA MET A 123 -12.33 -6.01 -6.56
C MET A 123 -11.52 -6.30 -7.83
N MET A 124 -10.22 -6.57 -7.70
CA MET A 124 -9.37 -6.91 -8.83
C MET A 124 -9.86 -8.16 -9.57
N ALA A 125 -10.27 -9.19 -8.82
CA ALA A 125 -10.81 -10.41 -9.40
C ALA A 125 -12.13 -10.16 -10.16
N PHE A 126 -13.00 -9.29 -9.65
CA PHE A 126 -14.23 -8.90 -10.34
C PHE A 126 -13.97 -8.08 -11.61
N ASP A 127 -13.00 -7.16 -11.59
CA ASP A 127 -12.63 -6.36 -12.76
C ASP A 127 -12.08 -7.24 -13.89
N VAL A 128 -11.24 -8.22 -13.54
CA VAL A 128 -10.72 -9.22 -14.49
C VAL A 128 -11.88 -10.02 -15.10
N ALA A 129 -12.77 -10.57 -14.26
CA ALA A 129 -13.92 -11.35 -14.74
C ALA A 129 -14.87 -10.52 -15.62
N ALA A 130 -15.08 -9.24 -15.29
CA ALA A 130 -15.89 -8.33 -16.09
C ALA A 130 -15.26 -8.05 -17.45
N ALA A 131 -13.94 -7.84 -17.50
CA ALA A 131 -13.20 -7.65 -18.74
C ALA A 131 -13.21 -8.90 -19.63
N GLU A 132 -13.09 -10.10 -19.04
CA GLU A 132 -13.22 -11.38 -19.76
C GLU A 132 -14.61 -11.54 -20.40
N LEU A 133 -15.67 -11.24 -19.63
CA LEU A 133 -17.04 -11.31 -20.14
C LEU A 133 -17.27 -10.33 -21.30
N ALA A 134 -16.76 -9.09 -21.17
CA ALA A 134 -16.83 -8.08 -22.24
C ALA A 134 -16.09 -8.53 -23.50
N ALA A 135 -14.89 -9.10 -23.36
CA ALA A 135 -14.11 -9.63 -24.48
C ALA A 135 -14.84 -10.77 -25.20
N GLY A 136 -15.47 -11.69 -24.46
CA GLY A 136 -16.26 -12.79 -25.04
C GLY A 136 -17.49 -12.33 -25.82
N MET A 137 -18.12 -11.22 -25.41
CA MET A 137 -19.25 -10.64 -26.14
C MET A 137 -18.85 -10.05 -27.50
N ASP A 138 -17.67 -9.44 -27.60
CA ASP A 138 -17.17 -8.86 -28.86
C ASP A 138 -16.68 -9.94 -29.85
N SER A 139 -16.08 -11.03 -29.37
CA SER A 139 -15.72 -12.16 -30.22
C SER A 139 -16.95 -12.78 -30.91
N ASN A 140 -18.06 -12.95 -30.18
CA ASN A 140 -19.31 -13.51 -30.72
C ASN A 140 -20.02 -12.57 -31.72
N ARG A 141 -19.79 -11.26 -31.64
CA ARG A 141 -20.28 -10.30 -32.64
C ARG A 141 -19.50 -10.39 -33.95
N THR A 142 -18.21 -10.70 -33.88
CA THR A 142 -17.32 -10.75 -35.06
C THR A 142 -17.55 -12.02 -35.89
N ASP A 143 -17.96 -13.12 -35.26
CA ASP A 143 -18.20 -14.43 -35.91
C ASP A 143 -19.51 -14.51 -36.70
N ARG A 144 -20.46 -13.57 -36.54
CA ARG A 144 -21.80 -13.62 -37.19
C ARG A 144 -21.91 -12.80 -38.47
N VAL A 145 -20.79 -12.26 -38.99
CA VAL A 145 -20.76 -11.35 -40.15
C VAL A 145 -20.10 -11.99 -41.39
N HIS A 146 -19.89 -13.31 -41.38
CA HIS A 146 -19.47 -14.12 -42.53
C HIS A 146 -20.50 -15.23 -42.78
#